data_AF-A0A0A1PWV8-F1
#
_entry.id   AF-A0A0A1PWV8-F1
#
_cell.length_a   1.000
_cell.length_b   1.000
_cell.length_c   1.000
_cell.angle_alpha   90.00
_cell.angle_beta   90.00
_cell.angle_gamma   90.00
#
_symmetry.space_group_name_H-M   'P 1'
#
loop_
_entity.id
_entity.type
_entity.pdbx_description
1 polymer ?
#
loop_
_entity_poly.entity_id
_entity_poly.type
_entity_poly.pdbx_seq_one_letter_code
_entity_poly.pdbx_strand_id
1 'polypeptide(L)'
;MAGADGATRPAGEVGAGAAALAGRWVSERFGVVLDIGRCGAGWCGIRVRVDGSCGDLALRLEPAEAMFGTDRFAGTFDRRTGADRHAVQGHLYRPQADGQPVLALTGEPGERLQPMRRTFPYQDELRRSGEAACRSEDKTSFVPEPGAAG
;
A
#
# COMPACT_ATOMS: atom_id res chain seq x y z
N MET A 1 -18.63 14.08 -34.01
CA MET A 1 -17.60 14.70 -33.15
C MET A 1 -18.19 14.79 -31.75
N ALA A 2 -17.93 13.79 -30.90
CA ALA A 2 -18.45 13.74 -29.54
C ALA A 2 -17.37 14.20 -28.56
N GLY A 3 -17.74 15.10 -27.65
CA GLY A 3 -16.86 15.85 -26.78
C GLY A 3 -16.11 14.98 -25.76
N ALA A 4 -14.88 15.40 -25.48
CA ALA A 4 -14.12 14.93 -24.34
C ALA A 4 -14.64 15.63 -23.08
N ASP A 5 -15.49 14.93 -22.31
CA ASP A 5 -15.78 15.30 -20.93
C ASP A 5 -14.53 15.01 -20.08
N GLY A 6 -13.70 16.04 -19.93
CA GLY A 6 -12.66 16.11 -18.91
C GLY A 6 -13.30 16.23 -17.54
N ALA A 7 -13.76 15.12 -16.99
CA ALA A 7 -14.20 15.07 -15.61
C ALA A 7 -12.99 15.13 -14.68
N THR A 8 -12.64 16.33 -14.21
CA THR A 8 -11.82 16.52 -13.01
C THR A 8 -12.53 15.84 -11.85
N ARG A 9 -11.99 14.70 -11.37
CA ARG A 9 -12.51 14.05 -10.16
C ARG A 9 -12.29 14.97 -8.96
N PRO A 10 -13.29 15.17 -8.09
CA PRO A 10 -13.11 15.93 -6.86
C PRO A 10 -12.07 15.25 -5.96
N ALA A 11 -11.18 16.06 -5.40
CA ALA A 11 -10.22 15.66 -4.37
C ALA A 11 -10.99 15.19 -3.12
N GLY A 12 -11.23 13.88 -3.02
CA GLY A 12 -12.02 13.29 -1.94
C GLY A 12 -12.69 11.99 -2.32
N GLU A 13 -12.88 11.73 -3.62
CA GLU A 13 -13.34 10.42 -4.06
C GLU A 13 -12.14 9.47 -4.15
N VAL A 14 -12.01 8.61 -3.14
CA VAL A 14 -11.17 7.42 -3.20
C VAL A 14 -11.60 6.67 -4.46
N GLY A 15 -10.76 6.68 -5.50
CA GLY A 15 -11.03 5.96 -6.73
C GLY A 15 -11.44 4.52 -6.42
N ALA A 16 -12.36 3.96 -7.21
CA ALA A 16 -12.81 2.57 -7.02
C ALA A 16 -11.64 1.56 -6.98
N GLY A 17 -10.47 1.88 -7.56
CA GLY A 17 -9.26 1.07 -7.42
C GLY A 17 -8.53 1.27 -6.10
N ALA A 18 -8.57 2.44 -5.45
CA ALA A 18 -8.06 2.57 -4.09
C ALA A 18 -8.84 1.71 -3.10
N ALA A 19 -10.17 1.61 -3.19
CA ALA A 19 -10.93 0.64 -2.38
C ALA A 19 -10.49 -0.82 -2.65
N ALA A 20 -10.06 -1.13 -3.88
CA ALA A 20 -9.56 -2.44 -4.27
C ALA A 20 -8.15 -2.78 -3.73
N LEU A 21 -7.46 -1.83 -3.09
CA LEU A 21 -6.18 -2.08 -2.42
C LEU A 21 -6.36 -2.88 -1.12
N ALA A 22 -7.55 -2.86 -0.51
CA ALA A 22 -7.86 -3.65 0.67
C ALA A 22 -7.81 -5.16 0.34
N GLY A 23 -7.07 -5.93 1.15
CA GLY A 23 -7.04 -7.39 1.02
C GLY A 23 -5.69 -8.00 1.39
N ARG A 24 -5.58 -9.31 1.17
CA ARG A 24 -4.34 -10.06 1.27
C ARG A 24 -3.62 -10.06 -0.07
N TRP A 25 -2.32 -9.81 -0.02
CA TRP A 25 -1.45 -9.63 -1.18
C TRP A 25 -0.20 -10.49 -1.02
N VAL A 26 0.22 -11.14 -2.10
CA VAL A 26 1.36 -12.05 -2.11
C VAL A 26 2.38 -11.61 -3.16
N SER A 27 3.60 -11.35 -2.71
CA SER A 27 4.79 -11.25 -3.56
C SER A 27 5.40 -12.64 -3.72
N GLU A 28 5.31 -13.20 -4.91
CA GLU A 28 6.03 -14.44 -5.25
C GLU A 28 7.54 -14.20 -5.34
N ARG A 29 7.95 -13.01 -5.79
CA ARG A 29 9.36 -12.66 -6.00
C ARG A 29 10.16 -12.67 -4.71
N PHE A 30 9.58 -12.14 -3.63
CA PHE A 30 10.27 -11.98 -2.34
C PHE A 30 9.68 -12.85 -1.23
N GLY A 31 8.65 -13.65 -1.52
CA GLY A 31 8.00 -14.52 -0.53
C GLY A 31 7.36 -13.74 0.60
N VAL A 32 6.80 -12.56 0.31
CA VAL A 32 6.17 -11.68 1.31
C VAL A 32 4.67 -11.75 1.15
N VAL A 33 3.96 -11.94 2.26
CA VAL A 33 2.51 -11.83 2.34
C VAL A 33 2.16 -10.59 3.16
N LEU A 34 1.30 -9.73 2.62
CA LEU A 34 0.82 -8.51 3.26
C LEU A 34 -0.70 -8.51 3.34
N ASP A 35 -1.23 -8.19 4.50
CA ASP A 35 -2.63 -7.80 4.66
C ASP A 35 -2.69 -6.27 4.65
N ILE A 36 -3.26 -5.73 3.57
CA ILE A 36 -3.36 -4.29 3.34
C ILE A 36 -4.75 -3.81 3.74
N GLY A 37 -4.78 -2.79 4.60
CA GLY A 37 -6.00 -2.15 5.07
C GLY A 37 -5.83 -0.64 5.20
N ARG A 38 -6.93 0.05 5.48
CA ARG A 38 -6.92 1.49 5.77
C ARG A 38 -6.18 1.76 7.07
N CYS A 39 -5.37 2.81 7.10
CA CYS A 39 -4.77 3.34 8.31
C CYS A 39 -4.61 4.86 8.20
N GLY A 40 -5.20 5.61 9.15
CA GLY A 40 -5.20 7.08 9.09
C GLY A 40 -5.70 7.60 7.73
N ALA A 41 -4.89 8.43 7.06
CA ALA A 41 -5.22 9.01 5.75
C ALA A 41 -4.90 8.09 4.55
N GLY A 42 -4.19 6.99 4.78
CA GLY A 42 -3.64 6.14 3.72
C GLY A 42 -3.99 4.67 3.90
N TRP A 43 -3.00 3.84 3.57
CA TRP A 43 -3.05 2.39 3.57
C TRP A 43 -1.81 1.82 4.26
N CYS A 44 -2.02 0.79 5.04
CA CYS A 44 -0.96 0.09 5.75
C CYS A 44 -1.01 -1.39 5.42
N GLY A 45 0.16 -1.99 5.21
CA GLY A 45 0.31 -3.43 5.02
C GLY A 45 0.99 -4.07 6.21
N ILE A 46 0.29 -4.99 6.86
CA ILE A 46 0.83 -5.84 7.93
C ILE A 46 1.39 -7.12 7.32
N ARG A 47 2.62 -7.47 7.68
CA ARG A 47 3.21 -8.73 7.25
C ARG A 47 2.46 -9.90 7.86
N VAL A 48 2.10 -10.88 7.05
CA VAL A 48 1.57 -12.16 7.52
C VAL A 48 2.73 -13.14 7.59
N ARG A 49 2.96 -13.72 8.77
CA ARG A 49 4.01 -14.73 8.97
C ARG A 49 3.57 -16.07 8.35
N VAL A 50 4.53 -16.99 8.21
CA VAL A 50 4.30 -18.33 7.63
C VAL A 50 3.27 -19.14 8.42
N ASP A 51 3.21 -18.94 9.74
CA ASP A 51 2.21 -19.56 10.62
C ASP A 51 0.83 -18.88 10.57
N GLY A 52 0.66 -17.87 9.71
CA GLY A 52 -0.57 -17.07 9.57
C GLY A 52 -0.72 -15.98 10.62
N SER A 53 0.22 -15.82 11.56
CA SER A 53 0.15 -14.77 12.58
C SER A 53 0.47 -13.38 12.00
N CYS A 54 -0.07 -12.35 12.65
CA CYS A 54 0.19 -10.96 12.28
C CYS A 54 1.57 -10.52 12.75
N GLY A 55 2.36 -10.02 11.81
CA GLY A 55 3.69 -9.48 12.00
C GLY A 55 3.70 -7.97 12.18
N ASP A 56 4.78 -7.38 11.71
CA ASP A 56 5.03 -5.95 11.76
C ASP A 56 4.34 -5.17 10.65
N LEU A 57 4.22 -3.86 10.86
CA LEU A 57 3.85 -2.91 9.82
C LEU A 57 4.98 -2.79 8.81
N ALA A 58 4.79 -3.37 7.62
CA ALA A 58 5.80 -3.44 6.57
C ALA A 58 5.55 -2.43 5.45
N LEU A 59 4.32 -1.96 5.24
CA LEU A 59 3.98 -1.08 4.13
C LEU A 59 3.17 0.12 4.61
N ARG A 60 3.48 1.31 4.09
CA ARG A 60 2.66 2.51 4.20
C ARG A 60 2.53 3.13 2.82
N LEU A 61 1.30 3.42 2.40
CA LEU A 61 0.99 4.00 1.11
C LEU A 61 -0.04 5.10 1.27
N GLU A 62 0.21 6.24 0.66
CA GLU A 62 -0.72 7.36 0.56
C GLU A 62 -1.15 7.52 -0.90
N PRO A 63 -2.39 7.97 -1.16
CA PRO A 63 -2.80 8.32 -2.51
C PRO A 63 -1.84 9.35 -3.11
N ALA A 64 -1.37 9.07 -4.33
CA ALA A 64 -0.58 10.00 -5.12
C ALA A 64 -1.41 10.48 -6.30
N GLU A 65 -0.97 11.55 -6.95
CA GLU A 65 -1.65 12.08 -8.13
C GLU A 65 -1.79 10.98 -9.20
N ALA A 66 -3.04 10.71 -9.58
CA ALA A 66 -3.35 9.71 -10.58
C ALA A 66 -2.75 10.13 -11.93
N MET A 67 -2.12 9.20 -12.62
CA MET A 67 -1.55 9.45 -13.94
C MET A 67 -2.22 8.51 -14.94
N PHE A 68 -2.73 9.07 -16.04
CA PHE A 68 -3.43 8.31 -17.09
C PHE A 68 -4.59 7.44 -16.56
N GLY A 69 -5.36 7.93 -15.58
CA GLY A 69 -6.51 7.22 -15.02
C GLY A 69 -6.17 5.99 -14.17
N THR A 70 -4.90 5.78 -13.82
CA THR A 70 -4.47 4.70 -12.92
C THR A 70 -4.29 5.21 -11.50
N ASP A 71 -4.86 4.49 -10.53
CA ASP A 71 -4.68 4.79 -9.12
C ASP A 71 -3.22 4.58 -8.73
N ARG A 72 -2.58 5.65 -8.27
CA ARG A 72 -1.19 5.67 -7.83
C ARG A 72 -1.09 5.90 -6.33
N PHE A 73 -0.04 5.33 -5.77
CA PHE A 73 0.28 5.44 -4.36
C PHE A 73 1.76 5.73 -4.20
N ALA A 74 2.12 6.42 -3.11
CA ALA A 74 3.50 6.64 -2.73
C ALA A 74 3.68 6.36 -1.24
N GLY A 75 4.84 5.88 -0.84
CA GLY A 75 5.15 5.69 0.58
C GLY A 75 6.38 4.83 0.79
N THR A 76 6.32 3.94 1.78
CA THR A 76 7.47 3.16 2.24
C THR A 76 7.14 1.69 2.37
N PHE A 77 8.09 0.84 2.00
CA PHE A 77 8.02 -0.60 2.19
C PHE A 77 9.30 -1.11 2.89
N ASP A 78 9.13 -1.71 4.07
CA ASP A 78 10.18 -2.40 4.81
C ASP A 78 10.13 -3.88 4.41
N ARG A 79 10.99 -4.30 3.48
CA ARG A 79 11.05 -5.71 3.03
C ARG A 79 11.45 -6.63 4.17
N ARG A 80 12.35 -6.15 5.03
CA ARG A 80 12.74 -6.75 6.31
C ARG A 80 12.76 -5.64 7.36
N THR A 81 11.99 -5.82 8.42
CA THR A 81 11.77 -4.84 9.49
C THR A 81 13.09 -4.22 9.94
N GLY A 82 13.19 -2.88 9.84
CA GLY A 82 14.33 -2.10 10.31
C GLY A 82 15.65 -2.30 9.55
N ALA A 83 15.67 -3.15 8.52
CA ALA A 83 16.92 -3.55 7.86
C ALA A 83 16.90 -3.33 6.34
N ASP A 84 15.72 -3.13 5.76
CA ASP A 84 15.58 -3.02 4.30
C ASP A 84 14.36 -2.18 3.91
N ARG A 85 14.47 -0.89 4.22
CA ARG A 85 13.47 0.13 3.94
C ARG A 85 13.65 0.69 2.54
N HIS A 86 12.56 0.71 1.78
CA HIS A 86 12.49 1.31 0.46
C HIS A 86 11.41 2.40 0.43
N ALA A 87 11.73 3.52 -0.21
CA ALA A 87 10.72 4.43 -0.70
C ALA A 87 10.12 3.80 -1.96
N VAL A 88 8.79 3.71 -2.02
CA VAL A 88 8.08 3.02 -3.10
C VAL A 88 6.98 3.88 -3.70
N GLN A 89 6.75 3.68 -5.00
CA GLN A 89 5.53 4.03 -5.70
C GLN A 89 4.76 2.74 -6.02
N GLY A 90 3.47 2.77 -5.74
CA GLY A 90 2.53 1.70 -6.07
C GLY A 90 1.64 2.11 -7.22
N HIS A 91 1.34 1.16 -8.11
CA HIS A 91 0.24 1.30 -9.07
C HIS A 91 -0.59 0.03 -9.06
N LEU A 92 -1.90 0.21 -9.00
CA LEU A 92 -2.87 -0.88 -9.04
C LEU A 92 -3.43 -1.00 -10.45
N TYR A 93 -3.36 -2.20 -11.03
CA TYR A 93 -3.91 -2.47 -12.36
C TYR A 93 -4.46 -3.88 -12.45
N ARG A 94 -5.25 -4.15 -13.50
CA ARG A 94 -5.67 -5.50 -13.87
C ARG A 94 -5.00 -5.85 -15.19
N PRO A 95 -4.16 -6.92 -15.26
CA PRO A 95 -3.54 -7.34 -16.50
C PRO A 95 -4.54 -7.75 -17.59
N GLN A 96 -5.73 -8.20 -17.19
CA GLN A 96 -6.85 -8.60 -18.04
C GLN A 96 -8.13 -7.97 -17.47
N ALA A 97 -9.14 -7.70 -18.31
CA ALA A 97 -10.37 -7.03 -17.87
C ALA A 97 -11.03 -7.73 -16.66
N ASP A 98 -11.10 -9.05 -16.69
CA ASP A 98 -11.66 -9.90 -15.62
C ASP A 98 -10.58 -10.54 -14.73
N GLY A 99 -9.34 -10.07 -14.86
CA GLY A 99 -8.19 -10.61 -14.13
C GLY A 99 -8.15 -10.16 -12.67
N GLN A 100 -7.40 -10.92 -11.85
CA GLN A 100 -7.09 -10.50 -10.49
C GLN A 100 -6.27 -9.19 -10.50
N PRO A 101 -6.55 -8.25 -9.59
CA PRO A 101 -5.78 -7.04 -9.49
C PRO A 101 -4.34 -7.35 -9.06
N VAL A 102 -3.41 -6.58 -9.60
CA VAL A 102 -1.98 -6.62 -9.31
C VAL A 102 -1.57 -5.27 -8.77
N LEU A 103 -0.92 -5.29 -7.61
CA LEU A 103 -0.24 -4.13 -7.03
C LEU A 103 1.23 -4.23 -7.39
N ALA A 104 1.67 -3.38 -8.31
CA ALA A 104 3.09 -3.28 -8.62
C ALA A 104 3.73 -2.16 -7.81
N LEU A 105 4.82 -2.51 -7.13
CA LEU A 105 5.64 -1.60 -6.34
C LEU A 105 6.98 -1.40 -7.03
N THR A 106 7.38 -0.14 -7.21
CA THR A 106 8.71 0.22 -7.68
C THR A 106 9.34 1.19 -6.69
N GLY A 107 10.63 1.05 -6.42
CA GLY A 107 11.25 1.86 -5.38
C GLY A 107 12.76 1.79 -5.32
N GLU A 108 13.29 2.47 -4.31
CA GLU A 108 14.72 2.52 -4.02
C GLU A 108 14.99 2.50 -2.51
N PRO A 109 16.16 2.02 -2.07
CA PRO A 109 16.54 2.10 -0.66
C PRO A 109 16.48 3.53 -0.11
N GLY A 110 15.97 3.68 1.11
CA GLY A 110 15.86 4.96 1.80
C GLY A 110 14.42 5.40 2.04
N GLU A 111 14.25 6.67 2.41
CA GLU A 111 12.96 7.19 2.89
C GLU A 111 12.18 8.01 1.84
N ARG A 112 12.84 8.44 0.77
CA ARG A 112 12.21 9.22 -0.31
C ARG A 112 12.69 8.77 -1.67
N LEU A 113 11.77 8.76 -2.63
CA LEU A 113 12.11 8.58 -4.04
C LEU A 113 12.90 9.79 -4.52
N GLN A 114 14.04 9.56 -5.14
CA GLN A 114 14.87 10.60 -5.71
C GLN A 114 14.27 11.06 -7.04
N PRO A 115 14.09 12.38 -7.23
CA PRO A 115 13.65 12.89 -8.51
C PRO A 115 14.68 12.57 -9.60
N MET A 116 14.21 12.33 -10.83
CA MET A 116 15.02 12.07 -12.04
C MET A 116 15.72 10.71 -12.13
N ARG A 117 15.41 9.74 -11.27
CA ARG A 117 15.86 8.36 -11.50
C ARG A 117 15.15 7.73 -12.70
N ARG A 118 15.95 7.17 -13.61
CA ARG A 118 15.47 6.42 -14.79
C ARG A 118 15.20 4.94 -14.47
N THR A 119 15.73 4.43 -13.36
CA THR A 119 15.61 3.02 -12.97
C THR A 119 15.50 2.90 -11.46
N PHE A 120 14.53 2.10 -11.04
CA PHE A 120 14.25 1.77 -9.64
C PHE A 120 14.78 0.36 -9.34
N PRO A 121 15.71 0.18 -8.37
CA PRO A 121 16.31 -1.11 -8.07
C PRO A 121 15.33 -2.10 -7.41
N TYR A 122 14.33 -1.59 -6.68
CA TYR A 122 13.26 -2.40 -6.13
C TYR A 122 12.08 -2.42 -7.11
N GLN A 123 11.65 -3.61 -7.50
CA GLN A 123 10.48 -3.85 -8.36
C GLN A 123 9.80 -5.13 -7.88
N ASP A 124 8.50 -5.08 -7.64
CA ASP A 124 7.72 -6.20 -7.14
C ASP A 124 6.30 -6.15 -7.68
N GLU A 125 5.70 -7.33 -7.86
CA GLU A 125 4.29 -7.46 -8.21
C GLU A 125 3.62 -8.33 -7.17
N LEU A 126 2.66 -7.74 -6.46
CA LEU A 126 1.85 -8.44 -5.49
C LEU A 126 0.51 -8.81 -6.11
N ARG A 127 0.13 -10.07 -5.98
CA ARG A 127 -1.17 -10.60 -6.44
C ARG A 127 -2.13 -10.66 -5.27
N ARG A 128 -3.38 -10.23 -5.49
CA ARG A 128 -4.44 -10.38 -4.48
C ARG A 128 -4.75 -11.86 -4.28
N SER A 129 -4.72 -12.32 -3.03
CA SER A 129 -4.97 -13.72 -2.66
C SER A 129 -6.16 -13.90 -1.71
N GLY A 130 -6.82 -12.82 -1.30
CA GLY A 130 -8.00 -12.88 -0.44
C GLY A 130 -8.27 -11.60 0.33
N GLU A 131 -8.99 -11.73 1.44
CA GLU A 131 -9.30 -10.64 2.36
C GLU A 131 -8.22 -10.50 3.43
N ALA A 132 -8.02 -9.26 3.91
CA ALA A 132 -7.07 -8.97 4.98
C ALA A 132 -7.62 -9.48 6.32
N ALA A 133 -6.82 -10.28 7.03
CA ALA A 133 -7.14 -10.74 8.39
C ALA A 133 -6.39 -9.90 9.44
N CYS A 134 -5.14 -9.55 9.16
CA CYS A 134 -4.34 -8.67 10.00
C CYS A 134 -4.71 -7.21 9.76
N ARG A 135 -4.85 -6.45 10.84
CA ARG A 135 -5.13 -5.02 10.80
C ARG A 135 -4.00 -4.27 11.46
N SER A 136 -3.65 -3.14 10.89
CA SER A 136 -2.85 -2.14 11.59
C SER A 136 -3.73 -1.62 12.71
N GLU A 137 -3.24 -1.61 13.95
CA GLU A 137 -3.96 -0.92 15.01
C GLU A 137 -4.17 0.53 14.57
N ASP A 138 -5.41 1.00 14.63
CA ASP A 138 -5.66 2.42 14.62
C ASP A 138 -4.82 3.02 15.76
N LYS A 139 -4.27 4.22 15.53
CA LYS A 139 -3.52 4.95 16.55
C LYS A 139 -4.48 5.38 17.66
N THR A 140 -5.02 4.43 18.43
CA THR A 140 -5.68 4.69 19.69
C THR A 140 -4.57 5.15 20.61
N SER A 141 -4.66 6.44 20.91
CA SER A 141 -3.81 7.11 21.86
C SER A 141 -3.84 6.31 23.15
N PHE A 142 -2.67 5.79 23.53
CA PHE A 142 -2.42 5.41 24.91
C PHE A 142 -2.68 6.67 25.75
N VAL A 143 -3.86 6.77 26.35
CA VAL A 143 -4.06 7.67 27.49
C VAL A 143 -3.55 6.87 28.68
N PRO A 144 -2.40 7.22 29.28
CA PRO A 144 -2.05 6.64 30.57
C PRO A 144 -3.17 7.04 31.54
N GLU A 145 -3.84 6.04 32.09
CA GLU A 145 -4.72 6.22 33.24
C GLU A 145 -3.94 7.00 34.31
N PRO A 146 -4.37 8.20 34.73
CA PRO A 146 -3.75 8.84 35.89
C PRO A 146 -4.06 7.96 37.09
N GLY A 147 -2.99 7.38 37.62
CA GLY A 147 -3.03 6.38 38.67
C GLY A 147 -3.85 6.80 39.89
N ALA A 148 -4.40 5.77 40.51
CA ALA A 148 -4.86 5.81 41.88
C ALA A 148 -3.77 6.37 42.81
N ALA A 149 -4.03 7.55 43.37
CA ALA A 149 -3.62 7.94 44.71
C ALA A 149 -4.97 8.21 45.42
N GLY A 150 -5.33 7.57 46.52
CA GLY A 150 -4.55 7.28 47.73
C GLY A 150 -5.44 7.72 48.88
#